data_AF-A0A968ZF08-F1
#
_entry.id   AF-A0A968ZF08-F1
#
_cell.length_a   1.000
_cell.length_b   1.000
_cell.length_c   1.000
_cell.angle_alpha   90.00
_cell.angle_beta   90.00
_cell.angle_gamma   90.00
#
_symmetry.space_group_name_H-M   'P 1'
#
loop_
_entity.id
_entity.type
_entity.pdbx_description
1 polymer ?
#
loop_
_entity_poly.entity_id
_entity_poly.type
_entity_poly.pdbx_seq_one_letter_code
_entity_poly.pdbx_strand_id
1 'polypeptide(L)'
;MTGPFNLNFSDVPTPLGFLFGIFPMPRRARSGVIFPKYGEERLRGFFLRDGGYYFDFSDYVNLSVTGELYSKGQYGLNAASQYKKRYGYTGNASFNMSQIPSQNLEDTSIVNSYWFRWSHTPDSKGKSGRFSASVNLGSSSYNQRVSTNYANVINSSFNSTVSYSKNFRNTPFSMGLSGRHQQNTVTNEMDVTLPDMSLTMNRIYPLKDVGKTGKTWYNKVALSYNGTLTNRLTNKVPLSKVPGAVITEQNQDRDSVLAINSANLPVIFDHANNGVRHSIPISTSVPVLKYFTGSAFL
;
A
#
# COMPACT_ATOMS: atom_id res chain seq x y z
N MET A 1 -38.75 10.25 0.37
CA MET A 1 -39.86 10.24 1.32
C MET A 1 -41.13 10.15 0.51
N THR A 2 -41.99 9.18 0.79
CA THR A 2 -43.30 9.07 0.13
C THR A 2 -44.37 9.63 1.05
N GLY A 3 -45.40 10.26 0.47
CA GLY A 3 -46.57 10.77 1.22
C GLY A 3 -47.41 9.65 1.84
N PRO A 4 -48.57 9.98 2.44
CA PRO A 4 -49.43 9.00 3.11
C PRO A 4 -49.73 7.83 2.19
N PHE A 5 -49.54 6.60 2.67
CA PHE A 5 -49.70 5.39 1.88
C PHE A 5 -50.41 4.31 2.70
N ASN A 6 -51.14 3.44 1.99
CA ASN A 6 -51.84 2.31 2.58
C ASN A 6 -51.16 1.00 2.21
N LEU A 7 -51.08 0.06 3.16
CA LEU A 7 -50.49 -1.26 2.90
C LEU A 7 -51.55 -2.19 2.30
N ASN A 8 -51.29 -2.69 1.10
CA ASN A 8 -52.14 -3.67 0.43
C ASN A 8 -51.46 -5.04 0.45
N PHE A 9 -52.21 -6.10 0.77
CA PHE A 9 -51.73 -7.48 0.65
C PHE A 9 -52.59 -8.21 -0.37
N SER A 10 -51.98 -8.67 -1.47
CA SER A 10 -52.70 -9.36 -2.55
C SER A 10 -53.91 -8.56 -3.08
N ASP A 11 -53.72 -7.27 -3.35
CA ASP A 11 -54.75 -6.30 -3.78
C ASP A 11 -55.92 -6.07 -2.79
N VAL A 12 -55.85 -6.61 -1.57
CA VAL A 12 -56.79 -6.27 -0.49
C VAL A 12 -56.20 -5.13 0.35
N PRO A 13 -56.88 -3.97 0.46
CA PRO A 13 -56.41 -2.88 1.29
C PRO A 13 -56.53 -3.25 2.77
N THR A 14 -55.41 -3.21 3.49
CA THR A 14 -55.44 -3.37 4.94
C THR A 14 -55.80 -2.04 5.60
N PRO A 15 -56.38 -2.03 6.82
CA PRO A 15 -56.66 -0.79 7.56
C PRO A 15 -55.40 -0.12 8.14
N LEU A 16 -54.21 -0.65 7.88
CA LEU A 16 -52.92 -0.13 8.36
C LEU A 16 -52.38 0.94 7.39
N GLY A 17 -52.83 2.17 7.58
CA GLY A 17 -52.32 3.36 6.89
C GLY A 17 -51.18 4.05 7.63
N PHE A 18 -50.11 4.41 6.93
CA PHE A 18 -48.98 5.14 7.50
C PHE A 18 -48.91 6.56 6.93
N LEU A 19 -48.77 7.55 7.81
CA LEU A 19 -48.65 8.97 7.43
C LEU A 19 -47.33 9.26 6.68
N PHE A 20 -46.29 8.48 6.96
CA PHE A 20 -44.98 8.56 6.32
C PHE A 20 -44.23 7.24 6.45
N GLY A 21 -43.39 6.93 5.48
CA GLY A 21 -42.60 5.70 5.44
C GLY A 21 -41.30 5.93 4.68
N ILE A 22 -40.22 5.40 5.23
CA ILE A 22 -38.92 5.42 4.57
C ILE A 22 -38.69 4.01 4.05
N PHE A 23 -38.98 3.80 2.78
CA PHE A 23 -38.56 2.60 2.07
C PHE A 23 -37.15 2.84 1.52
N PRO A 24 -36.11 2.21 2.08
CA PRO A 24 -34.78 2.29 1.49
C PRO A 24 -34.82 1.55 0.15
N MET A 25 -35.02 2.27 -0.94
CA MET A 25 -34.78 1.73 -2.27
C MET A 25 -33.27 1.50 -2.37
N PRO A 26 -32.78 0.26 -2.54
CA PRO A 26 -31.38 0.04 -2.79
C PRO A 26 -31.05 0.71 -4.13
N ARG A 27 -30.46 1.91 -4.08
CA ARG A 27 -29.89 2.56 -5.24
C ARG A 27 -28.68 1.74 -5.64
N ARG A 28 -28.89 0.76 -6.51
CA ARG A 28 -27.79 0.15 -7.25
C ARG A 28 -27.16 1.25 -8.08
N ALA A 29 -25.83 1.34 -8.03
CA ALA A 29 -25.11 2.17 -8.96
C ALA A 29 -25.46 1.69 -10.39
N ARG A 30 -25.37 2.61 -11.35
CA ARG A 30 -25.59 2.29 -12.75
C ARG A 30 -24.50 2.96 -13.53
N SER A 31 -24.00 2.26 -14.54
CA SER A 31 -23.07 2.84 -15.48
C SER A 31 -23.70 4.06 -16.16
N GLY A 32 -22.90 5.10 -16.39
CA GLY A 32 -23.41 6.36 -16.92
C GLY A 32 -22.32 7.35 -17.27
N VAL A 33 -22.71 8.35 -18.06
CA VAL A 33 -21.82 9.44 -18.46
C VAL A 33 -21.61 10.39 -17.27
N ILE A 34 -20.36 10.75 -17.02
CA ILE A 34 -19.96 11.77 -16.07
C ILE A 34 -19.86 13.09 -16.85
N PHE A 35 -20.74 14.03 -16.54
CA PHE A 35 -20.72 15.32 -17.21
C PHE A 35 -19.49 16.14 -16.82
N PRO A 36 -18.76 16.70 -17.81
CA PRO A 36 -17.63 17.55 -17.53
C PRO A 36 -18.07 18.87 -16.90
N LYS A 37 -17.13 19.50 -16.21
CA LYS A 37 -17.22 20.87 -15.69
C LYS A 37 -16.38 21.78 -16.56
N TYR A 38 -16.93 22.93 -16.91
CA TYR A 38 -16.21 23.98 -17.62
C TYR A 38 -15.83 25.12 -16.66
N GLY A 39 -14.76 25.84 -16.97
CA GLY A 39 -14.30 26.97 -16.19
C GLY A 39 -13.01 27.56 -16.76
N GLU A 40 -12.36 28.43 -15.99
CA GLU A 40 -11.11 29.09 -16.36
C GLU A 40 -10.13 29.07 -15.19
N GLU A 41 -8.85 28.83 -15.49
CA GLU A 41 -7.75 28.84 -14.53
C GLU A 41 -6.62 29.74 -15.06
N ARG A 42 -6.14 30.69 -14.26
CA ARG A 42 -5.13 31.70 -14.69
C ARG A 42 -3.91 31.09 -15.39
N LEU A 43 -3.43 29.96 -14.89
CA LEU A 43 -2.24 29.29 -15.40
C LEU A 43 -2.53 28.43 -16.65
N ARG A 44 -3.68 27.76 -16.72
CA ARG A 44 -3.99 26.73 -17.74
C ARG A 44 -5.06 27.15 -18.76
N GLY A 45 -5.65 28.33 -18.60
CA GLY A 45 -6.70 28.87 -19.48
C GLY A 45 -8.07 28.26 -19.22
N PHE A 46 -8.92 28.27 -20.23
CA PHE A 46 -10.23 27.61 -20.19
C PHE A 46 -10.05 26.10 -20.09
N PHE A 47 -10.89 25.44 -19.31
CA PHE A 47 -10.81 24.00 -19.13
C PHE A 47 -12.17 23.33 -19.26
N LEU A 48 -12.12 22.06 -19.66
CA LEU A 48 -13.21 21.10 -19.57
C LEU A 48 -12.66 19.89 -18.81
N ARG A 49 -13.07 19.69 -17.56
CA ARG A 49 -12.50 18.68 -16.65
C ARG A 49 -13.56 17.76 -16.05
N ASP A 50 -13.12 16.64 -15.49
CA ASP A 50 -13.99 15.62 -14.86
C ASP A 50 -15.03 14.98 -15.80
N GLY A 51 -14.87 15.10 -17.13
CA GLY A 51 -15.79 14.48 -18.09
C GLY A 51 -15.42 13.05 -18.39
N GLY A 52 -16.38 12.13 -18.46
CA GLY A 52 -16.05 10.75 -18.82
C GLY A 52 -17.17 9.75 -18.61
N TYR A 53 -16.81 8.53 -18.21
CA TYR A 53 -17.76 7.43 -18.05
C TYR A 53 -17.52 6.68 -16.75
N TYR A 54 -18.60 6.40 -16.04
CA TYR A 54 -18.64 5.55 -14.87
C TYR A 54 -19.12 4.15 -15.26
N PHE A 55 -18.28 3.15 -15.01
CA PHE A 55 -18.57 1.74 -15.19
C PHE A 55 -18.88 1.11 -13.84
N ASP A 56 -20.11 0.63 -13.69
CA ASP A 56 -20.52 -0.19 -12.56
C ASP A 56 -20.49 -1.67 -12.97
N PHE A 57 -19.35 -2.34 -12.72
CA PHE A 57 -19.17 -3.73 -13.14
C PHE A 57 -19.91 -4.71 -12.21
N SER A 58 -19.95 -4.41 -10.92
CA SER A 58 -20.68 -5.21 -9.91
C SER A 58 -20.93 -4.39 -8.66
N ASP A 59 -21.79 -4.90 -7.77
CA ASP A 59 -22.01 -4.34 -6.42
C ASP A 59 -20.74 -4.19 -5.57
N TYR A 60 -19.62 -4.80 -5.99
CA TYR A 60 -18.34 -4.77 -5.27
C TYR A 60 -17.25 -3.96 -5.95
N VAL A 61 -17.36 -3.63 -7.25
CA VAL A 61 -16.27 -3.01 -8.03
C VAL A 61 -16.86 -2.03 -9.03
N ASN A 62 -16.38 -0.79 -8.98
CA ASN A 62 -16.67 0.24 -9.96
C ASN A 62 -15.39 0.84 -10.53
N LEU A 63 -15.52 1.57 -11.64
CA LEU A 63 -14.44 2.27 -12.31
C LEU A 63 -14.98 3.57 -12.91
N SER A 64 -14.42 4.72 -12.55
CA SER A 64 -14.62 5.98 -13.26
C SER A 64 -13.40 6.27 -14.12
N VAL A 65 -13.62 6.53 -15.40
CA VAL A 65 -12.59 7.06 -16.30
C VAL A 65 -13.01 8.45 -16.71
N THR A 66 -12.23 9.45 -16.33
CA THR A 66 -12.46 10.86 -16.65
C THR A 66 -11.27 11.47 -17.37
N GLY A 67 -11.53 12.46 -18.20
CA GLY A 67 -10.56 13.26 -18.91
C GLY A 67 -10.70 14.73 -18.56
N GLU A 68 -9.60 15.45 -18.76
CA GLU A 68 -9.54 16.89 -18.68
C GLU A 68 -8.75 17.46 -19.85
N LEU A 69 -9.23 18.58 -20.39
CA LEU A 69 -8.63 19.30 -21.51
C LEU A 69 -8.57 20.79 -21.15
N TYR A 70 -7.46 21.43 -21.52
CA TYR A 70 -7.21 22.83 -21.23
C TYR A 70 -6.87 23.58 -22.53
N SER A 71 -7.29 24.83 -22.63
CA SER A 71 -7.09 25.66 -23.83
C SER A 71 -5.62 25.97 -24.10
N LYS A 72 -4.75 25.90 -23.08
CA LYS A 72 -3.30 26.07 -23.22
C LYS A 72 -2.55 24.74 -23.50
N GLY A 73 -3.27 23.71 -23.96
CA GLY A 73 -2.68 22.46 -24.45
C GLY A 73 -2.37 21.41 -23.39
N GLN A 74 -2.66 21.66 -22.11
CA GLN A 74 -2.61 20.61 -21.09
C GLN A 74 -3.78 19.64 -21.30
N TYR A 75 -3.54 18.37 -21.02
CA TYR A 75 -4.60 17.39 -20.90
C TYR A 75 -4.28 16.40 -19.79
N GLY A 76 -5.31 15.73 -19.29
CA GLY A 76 -5.19 14.75 -18.24
C GLY A 76 -6.21 13.64 -18.37
N LEU A 77 -5.85 12.48 -17.85
CA LEU A 77 -6.67 11.29 -17.79
C LEU A 77 -6.62 10.75 -16.35
N ASN A 78 -7.78 10.48 -15.79
CA ASN A 78 -7.93 9.88 -14.48
C ASN A 78 -8.74 8.58 -14.62
N ALA A 79 -8.21 7.50 -14.08
CA ALA A 79 -8.92 6.25 -13.90
C ALA A 79 -8.94 5.94 -12.41
N ALA A 80 -10.13 5.90 -11.80
CA ALA A 80 -10.30 5.57 -10.40
C ALA A 80 -11.26 4.39 -10.24
N SER A 81 -10.79 3.33 -9.60
CA SER A 81 -11.59 2.16 -9.25
C SER A 81 -11.74 2.07 -7.74
N GLN A 82 -12.97 1.81 -7.28
CA GLN A 82 -13.23 1.50 -5.89
C GLN A 82 -13.79 0.10 -5.81
N TYR A 83 -13.33 -0.64 -4.83
CA TYR A 83 -13.82 -1.98 -4.60
C TYR A 83 -14.06 -2.22 -3.11
N LYS A 84 -15.18 -2.87 -2.80
CA LYS A 84 -15.60 -3.11 -1.42
C LYS A 84 -16.38 -4.40 -1.34
N LYS A 85 -15.87 -5.34 -0.54
CA LYS A 85 -16.57 -6.57 -0.16
C LYS A 85 -16.79 -6.55 1.34
N ARG A 86 -18.06 -6.53 1.78
CA ARG A 86 -18.44 -6.56 3.20
C ARG A 86 -17.81 -7.77 3.89
N TYR A 87 -17.18 -7.58 5.05
CA TYR A 87 -16.44 -8.63 5.78
C TYR A 87 -15.26 -9.25 5.01
N GLY A 88 -14.84 -8.60 3.93
CA GLY A 88 -13.76 -9.03 3.06
C GLY A 88 -12.61 -8.04 3.08
N TYR A 89 -12.81 -6.94 2.36
CA TYR A 89 -11.81 -5.92 2.10
C TYR A 89 -12.47 -4.66 1.56
N THR A 90 -11.77 -3.54 1.67
CA THR A 90 -12.11 -2.30 0.98
C THR A 90 -10.84 -1.72 0.39
N GLY A 91 -10.94 -1.05 -0.74
CA GLY A 91 -9.80 -0.36 -1.30
C GLY A 91 -10.16 0.50 -2.48
N ASN A 92 -9.19 1.32 -2.87
CA ASN A 92 -9.29 2.21 -4.02
C ASN A 92 -7.98 2.16 -4.79
N ALA A 93 -8.07 2.10 -6.12
CA ALA A 93 -6.95 2.26 -7.03
C ALA A 93 -7.23 3.49 -7.89
N SER A 94 -6.26 4.38 -8.05
CA SER A 94 -6.37 5.54 -8.92
C SER A 94 -5.10 5.73 -9.71
N PHE A 95 -5.24 5.88 -11.01
CA PHE A 95 -4.19 6.24 -11.93
C PHE A 95 -4.52 7.61 -12.53
N ASN A 96 -3.57 8.52 -12.45
CA ASN A 96 -3.67 9.86 -13.01
C ASN A 96 -2.51 10.03 -13.98
N MET A 97 -2.80 10.54 -15.16
CA MET A 97 -1.81 10.93 -16.13
C MET A 97 -2.12 12.36 -16.55
N SER A 98 -1.12 13.22 -16.61
CA SER A 98 -1.25 14.57 -17.11
C SER A 98 -0.06 14.92 -17.96
N GLN A 99 -0.34 15.61 -19.06
CA GLN A 99 0.68 16.18 -19.92
C GLN A 99 0.65 17.69 -19.74
N ILE A 100 1.79 18.25 -19.33
CA ILE A 100 1.95 19.70 -19.20
C ILE A 100 3.00 20.12 -20.24
N PRO A 101 2.61 20.82 -21.32
CA PRO A 101 3.58 21.43 -22.22
C PRO A 101 4.36 22.52 -21.48
N SER A 102 5.63 22.70 -21.84
CA SER A 102 6.45 23.79 -21.32
C SER A 102 5.78 25.14 -21.55
N GLN A 103 5.93 26.05 -20.60
CA GLN A 103 5.38 27.40 -20.71
C GLN A 103 6.26 28.32 -21.57
N ASN A 104 7.47 27.88 -21.93
CA ASN A 104 8.36 28.61 -22.82
C ASN A 104 8.06 28.27 -24.28
N LEU A 105 7.81 29.30 -25.09
CA LEU A 105 7.56 29.18 -26.54
C LEU A 105 8.76 28.60 -27.30
N GLU A 106 9.96 28.73 -26.75
CA GLU A 106 11.23 28.25 -27.36
C GLU A 106 11.64 26.85 -26.90
N ASP A 107 11.01 26.30 -25.85
CA ASP A 107 11.31 24.98 -25.32
C ASP A 107 10.12 24.04 -25.54
N THR A 108 10.26 23.09 -26.46
CA THR A 108 9.21 22.12 -26.79
C THR A 108 9.14 20.95 -25.79
N SER A 109 9.78 21.07 -24.62
CA SER A 109 9.77 19.99 -23.62
C SER A 109 8.35 19.68 -23.14
N ILE A 110 7.93 18.44 -23.37
CA ILE A 110 6.66 17.90 -22.90
C ILE A 110 6.93 17.14 -21.60
N VAL A 111 6.33 17.59 -20.50
CA VAL A 111 6.43 16.88 -19.22
C VAL A 111 5.22 15.96 -19.07
N ASN A 112 5.47 14.67 -19.20
CA ASN A 112 4.49 13.63 -18.88
C ASN A 112 4.59 13.30 -17.39
N SER A 113 3.53 13.60 -16.66
CA SER A 113 3.42 13.30 -15.24
C SER A 113 2.39 12.19 -15.03
N TYR A 114 2.75 11.19 -14.21
CA TYR A 114 1.83 10.10 -13.87
C TYR A 114 1.84 9.85 -12.38
N TRP A 115 0.71 9.37 -11.86
CA TRP A 115 0.53 9.09 -10.46
C TRP A 115 -0.42 7.92 -10.22
N PHE A 116 0.09 6.89 -9.58
CA PHE A 116 -0.63 5.70 -9.16
C PHE A 116 -0.78 5.65 -7.64
N ARG A 117 -2.02 5.59 -7.15
CA ARG A 117 -2.33 5.32 -5.74
C ARG A 117 -3.13 4.05 -5.65
N TRP A 118 -2.77 3.18 -4.73
CA TRP A 118 -3.57 2.02 -4.41
C TRP A 118 -3.62 1.81 -2.91
N SER A 119 -4.82 1.86 -2.34
CA SER A 119 -5.08 1.47 -0.97
C SER A 119 -5.86 0.15 -0.95
N HIS A 120 -5.50 -0.71 -0.01
CA HIS A 120 -6.22 -1.94 0.29
C HIS A 120 -6.21 -2.14 1.80
N THR A 121 -7.39 -2.25 2.39
CA THR A 121 -7.58 -2.50 3.81
C THR A 121 -8.42 -3.77 4.00
N PRO A 122 -7.88 -4.79 4.66
CA PRO A 122 -8.61 -6.03 4.91
C PRO A 122 -9.60 -5.82 6.07
N ASP A 123 -10.77 -6.45 6.01
CA ASP A 123 -11.66 -6.50 7.18
C ASP A 123 -11.19 -7.62 8.13
N SER A 124 -11.14 -7.31 9.43
CA SER A 124 -10.51 -8.11 10.48
C SER A 124 -11.18 -9.44 10.79
N LYS A 125 -12.47 -9.56 10.50
CA LYS A 125 -13.33 -10.48 11.24
C LYS A 125 -13.09 -11.93 10.78
N GLY A 126 -12.50 -12.73 11.67
CA GLY A 126 -12.47 -14.18 11.56
C GLY A 126 -11.50 -14.77 10.54
N LYS A 127 -10.55 -14.01 9.99
CA LYS A 127 -9.54 -14.51 9.04
C LYS A 127 -8.17 -14.67 9.69
N SER A 128 -7.49 -15.77 9.34
CA SER A 128 -6.10 -16.05 9.74
C SER A 128 -5.07 -15.20 9.00
N GLY A 129 -5.41 -14.70 7.80
CA GLY A 129 -4.54 -13.88 6.97
C GLY A 129 -5.08 -12.47 6.79
N ARG A 130 -4.19 -11.48 6.73
CA ARG A 130 -4.47 -10.06 6.52
C ARG A 130 -3.53 -9.54 5.44
N PHE A 131 -4.11 -8.97 4.39
CA PHE A 131 -3.37 -8.32 3.33
C PHE A 131 -3.72 -6.83 3.35
N SER A 132 -2.73 -5.95 3.45
CA SER A 132 -2.91 -4.50 3.37
C SER A 132 -1.91 -3.91 2.40
N ALA A 133 -2.34 -2.89 1.67
CA ALA A 133 -1.50 -2.18 0.73
C ALA A 133 -1.78 -0.68 0.83
N SER A 134 -0.70 0.10 0.75
CA SER A 134 -0.72 1.55 0.62
C SER A 134 0.40 1.91 -0.34
N VAL A 135 0.10 1.87 -1.63
CA VAL A 135 1.04 2.18 -2.71
C VAL A 135 0.78 3.60 -3.17
N ASN A 136 1.86 4.36 -3.25
CA ASN A 136 1.88 5.72 -3.75
C ASN A 136 3.14 5.88 -4.61
N LEU A 137 2.95 5.77 -5.91
CA LEU A 137 4.01 5.82 -6.92
C LEU A 137 3.68 6.93 -7.90
N GLY A 138 4.66 7.72 -8.29
CA GLY A 138 4.46 8.77 -9.27
C GLY A 138 5.77 9.29 -9.83
N SER A 139 5.68 10.01 -10.93
CA SER A 139 6.85 10.70 -11.47
C SER A 139 7.30 11.82 -10.52
N SER A 140 8.61 12.04 -10.43
CA SER A 140 9.20 13.12 -9.60
C SER A 140 8.67 14.51 -9.94
N SER A 141 8.20 14.70 -11.19
CA SER A 141 7.64 15.95 -11.72
C SER A 141 6.16 16.20 -11.37
N TYR A 142 5.39 15.19 -10.95
CA TYR A 142 3.95 15.31 -10.78
C TYR A 142 3.57 16.29 -9.65
N ASN A 143 4.18 16.16 -8.47
CA ASN A 143 3.85 16.99 -7.31
C ASN A 143 4.27 18.46 -7.46
N GLN A 144 5.35 18.74 -8.20
CA GLN A 144 5.87 20.10 -8.37
C GLN A 144 5.06 20.94 -9.37
N ARG A 145 4.36 20.32 -10.33
CA ARG A 145 3.73 21.03 -11.45
C ARG A 145 2.23 20.76 -11.65
N VAL A 146 1.72 19.62 -11.15
CA VAL A 146 0.32 19.20 -11.39
C VAL A 146 -0.59 19.55 -10.20
N SER A 147 -0.09 19.47 -8.96
CA SER A 147 -0.89 19.62 -7.75
C SER A 147 -1.36 21.08 -7.55
N THR A 148 -2.67 21.27 -7.50
CA THR A 148 -3.33 22.56 -7.16
C THR A 148 -3.31 22.88 -5.66
N ASN A 149 -2.82 21.95 -4.83
CA ASN A 149 -2.79 22.07 -3.38
C ASN A 149 -1.36 22.32 -2.88
N TYR A 150 -1.11 23.50 -2.31
CA TYR A 150 0.23 23.99 -1.89
C TYR A 150 0.93 23.04 -0.90
N ALA A 151 0.17 22.34 -0.05
CA ALA A 151 0.70 21.34 0.90
C ALA A 151 1.27 20.07 0.23
N ASN A 152 0.81 19.73 -0.97
CA ASN A 152 1.28 18.54 -1.71
C ASN A 152 2.52 18.83 -2.57
N VAL A 153 2.83 20.11 -2.84
CA VAL A 153 4.05 20.53 -3.55
C VAL A 153 5.30 20.32 -2.68
N ILE A 154 5.15 20.30 -1.35
CA ILE A 154 6.24 20.15 -0.36
C ILE A 154 6.53 18.67 -0.04
N ASN A 155 5.62 17.74 -0.37
CA ASN A 155 5.85 16.31 -0.14
C ASN A 155 6.78 15.73 -1.21
N SER A 156 8.07 15.77 -0.89
CA SER A 156 9.16 15.19 -1.69
C SER A 156 9.40 13.71 -1.40
N SER A 157 8.77 13.10 -0.38
CA SER A 157 8.96 11.69 -0.07
C SER A 157 7.71 10.84 -0.33
N PHE A 158 7.85 9.81 -1.16
CA PHE A 158 6.80 8.84 -1.46
C PHE A 158 7.09 7.52 -0.78
N ASN A 159 6.14 7.06 0.02
CA ASN A 159 6.21 5.79 0.70
C ASN A 159 5.12 4.87 0.16
N SER A 160 5.54 3.68 -0.24
CA SER A 160 4.68 2.58 -0.65
C SER A 160 4.95 1.41 0.27
N THR A 161 3.91 0.78 0.78
CA THR A 161 4.01 -0.41 1.62
C THR A 161 2.96 -1.43 1.22
N VAL A 162 3.39 -2.67 1.07
CA VAL A 162 2.51 -3.82 0.88
C VAL A 162 2.87 -4.82 1.97
N SER A 163 1.88 -5.28 2.71
CA SER A 163 2.10 -6.20 3.83
C SER A 163 1.06 -7.31 3.84
N TYR A 164 1.53 -8.51 4.11
CA TYR A 164 0.75 -9.70 4.32
C TYR A 164 1.15 -10.33 5.64
N SER A 165 0.18 -10.63 6.50
CA SER A 165 0.43 -11.39 7.72
C SER A 165 -0.53 -12.56 7.82
N LYS A 166 -0.05 -13.68 8.35
CA LYS A 166 -0.84 -14.90 8.53
C LYS A 166 -0.49 -15.60 9.83
N ASN A 167 -1.51 -15.86 10.64
CA ASN A 167 -1.42 -16.73 11.81
C ASN A 167 -1.91 -18.12 11.41
N PHE A 168 -1.04 -19.12 11.49
CA PHE A 168 -1.39 -20.49 11.12
C PHE A 168 -2.17 -21.14 12.26
N ARG A 169 -3.49 -21.26 12.08
CA ARG A 169 -4.38 -21.92 13.07
C ARG A 169 -3.89 -23.33 13.36
N ASN A 170 -4.02 -23.75 14.62
CA ASN A 170 -3.56 -25.05 15.12
C ASN A 170 -2.05 -25.26 15.06
N THR A 171 -1.27 -24.21 14.81
CA THR A 171 0.19 -24.25 14.95
C THR A 171 0.65 -23.02 15.73
N PRO A 172 1.82 -23.08 16.39
CA PRO A 172 2.39 -21.91 17.07
C PRO A 172 2.98 -20.88 16.11
N PHE A 173 2.90 -21.07 14.79
CA PHE A 173 3.57 -20.22 13.82
C PHE A 173 2.73 -19.02 13.37
N SER A 174 3.41 -17.89 13.21
CA SER A 174 2.90 -16.71 12.50
C SER A 174 3.93 -16.20 11.51
N MET A 175 3.47 -15.67 10.39
CA MET A 175 4.29 -15.16 9.32
C MET A 175 3.88 -13.73 8.99
N GLY A 176 4.86 -12.85 8.81
CA GLY A 176 4.72 -11.54 8.19
C GLY A 176 5.57 -11.49 6.93
N LEU A 177 5.05 -10.86 5.89
CA LEU A 177 5.77 -10.50 4.68
C LEU A 177 5.43 -9.06 4.38
N SER A 178 6.43 -8.24 4.11
CA SER A 178 6.23 -6.87 3.72
C SER A 178 7.21 -6.45 2.64
N GLY A 179 6.77 -5.51 1.82
CA GLY A 179 7.56 -4.78 0.87
C GLY A 179 7.41 -3.30 1.17
N ARG A 180 8.52 -2.57 1.23
CA ARG A 180 8.53 -1.12 1.41
C ARG A 180 9.31 -0.49 0.27
N HIS A 181 8.79 0.60 -0.25
CA HIS A 181 9.46 1.45 -1.23
C HIS A 181 9.36 2.88 -0.74
N GLN A 182 10.50 3.52 -0.56
CA GLN A 182 10.64 4.91 -0.19
C GLN A 182 11.41 5.62 -1.29
N GLN A 183 10.89 6.75 -1.75
CA GLN A 183 11.57 7.58 -2.75
C GLN A 183 11.58 9.03 -2.29
N ASN A 184 12.68 9.73 -2.52
CA ASN A 184 12.78 11.16 -2.36
C ASN A 184 12.89 11.81 -3.75
N THR A 185 11.94 12.64 -4.15
CA THR A 185 11.90 13.32 -5.45
C THR A 185 12.83 14.51 -5.56
N VAL A 186 13.44 14.96 -4.46
CA VAL A 186 14.46 16.03 -4.48
C VAL A 186 15.83 15.43 -4.77
N THR A 187 16.21 14.37 -4.05
CA THR A 187 17.51 13.70 -4.24
C THR A 187 17.46 12.59 -5.29
N ASN A 188 16.28 12.21 -5.76
CA ASN A 188 16.00 11.01 -6.58
C ASN A 188 16.44 9.69 -5.94
N GLU A 189 16.75 9.71 -4.63
CA GLU A 189 17.11 8.52 -3.88
C GLU A 189 15.87 7.62 -3.72
N MET A 190 16.07 6.32 -3.92
CA MET A 190 15.06 5.29 -3.79
C MET A 190 15.63 4.15 -2.96
N ASP A 191 14.91 3.82 -1.89
CA ASP A 191 15.16 2.68 -1.02
C ASP A 191 13.99 1.69 -1.16
N VAL A 192 14.29 0.47 -1.58
CA VAL A 192 13.31 -0.62 -1.71
C VAL A 192 13.72 -1.75 -0.79
N THR A 193 12.87 -2.06 0.19
CA THR A 193 13.05 -3.24 1.03
C THR A 193 12.05 -4.31 0.61
N LEU A 194 12.52 -5.32 -0.12
CA LEU A 194 11.68 -6.42 -0.59
C LEU A 194 12.54 -7.67 -0.89
N PRO A 195 12.23 -8.85 -0.32
CA PRO A 195 11.23 -9.09 0.74
C PRO A 195 11.73 -8.69 2.14
N ASP A 196 10.81 -8.24 3.00
CA ASP A 196 10.96 -8.20 4.47
C ASP A 196 9.99 -9.21 5.08
N MET A 197 10.50 -10.41 5.34
CA MET A 197 9.75 -11.55 5.86
C MET A 197 10.14 -11.83 7.31
N SER A 198 9.14 -12.10 8.15
CA SER A 198 9.31 -12.58 9.51
C SER A 198 8.51 -13.88 9.69
N LEU A 199 9.12 -14.88 10.30
CA LEU A 199 8.50 -16.13 10.71
C LEU A 199 8.76 -16.31 12.20
N THR A 200 7.69 -16.33 13.00
CA THR A 200 7.80 -16.46 14.44
C THR A 200 7.00 -17.67 14.91
N MET A 201 7.54 -18.37 15.91
CA MET A 201 6.88 -19.46 16.59
C MET A 201 6.66 -19.06 18.05
N ASN A 202 5.40 -19.04 18.45
CA ASN A 202 5.01 -18.89 19.84
C ASN A 202 5.67 -19.96 20.69
N ARG A 203 5.99 -19.60 21.94
CA ARG A 203 6.64 -20.50 22.89
C ARG A 203 5.82 -21.78 23.08
N ILE A 204 6.45 -22.93 22.85
CA ILE A 204 5.89 -24.25 23.11
C ILE A 204 6.73 -24.99 24.17
N TYR A 205 6.08 -25.90 24.89
CA TYR A 205 6.72 -26.76 25.89
C TYR A 205 6.68 -28.21 25.39
N PRO A 206 7.60 -28.62 24.49
CA PRO A 206 7.51 -29.91 23.80
C PRO A 206 7.56 -31.11 24.75
N LEU A 207 8.17 -30.95 25.93
CA LEU A 207 8.34 -32.01 26.91
C LEU A 207 7.33 -31.93 28.07
N LYS A 208 6.30 -31.07 27.98
CA LYS A 208 5.35 -30.85 29.09
C LYS A 208 4.66 -32.14 29.57
N ASP A 209 4.35 -33.03 28.63
CA ASP A 209 3.58 -34.26 28.87
C ASP A 209 4.45 -35.52 29.00
N VAL A 210 5.78 -35.35 29.01
CA VAL A 210 6.71 -36.46 29.20
C VAL A 210 6.88 -36.73 30.71
N GLY A 211 6.55 -37.94 31.17
CA GLY A 211 6.73 -38.34 32.56
C GLY A 211 5.68 -37.79 33.54
N LYS A 212 6.03 -37.68 34.84
CA LYS A 212 5.11 -37.18 35.87
C LYS A 212 4.91 -35.67 35.71
N THR A 213 3.68 -35.26 35.40
CA THR A 213 3.26 -33.88 35.18
C THR A 213 3.78 -32.92 36.25
N GLY A 214 4.49 -31.87 35.83
CA GLY A 214 4.80 -30.69 36.66
C GLY A 214 5.98 -30.74 37.64
N LYS A 215 6.71 -31.85 37.80
CA LYS A 215 7.80 -31.94 38.82
C LYS A 215 9.23 -31.93 38.30
N THR A 216 9.44 -32.14 37.00
CA THR A 216 10.79 -32.25 36.43
C THR A 216 11.19 -31.00 35.66
N TRP A 217 12.48 -30.69 35.70
CA TRP A 217 13.06 -29.51 35.04
C TRP A 217 12.86 -29.52 33.51
N TYR A 218 12.84 -30.72 32.90
CA TYR A 218 12.67 -30.88 31.46
C TYR A 218 11.25 -30.52 30.99
N ASN A 219 10.22 -30.63 31.83
CA ASN A 219 8.84 -30.24 31.50
C ASN A 219 8.66 -28.71 31.38
N LYS A 220 9.67 -27.94 31.80
CA LYS A 220 9.73 -26.47 31.75
C LYS A 220 10.60 -25.95 30.62
N VAL A 221 11.17 -26.84 29.79
CA VAL A 221 11.92 -26.46 28.59
C VAL A 221 10.95 -25.82 27.61
N ALA A 222 11.20 -24.57 27.31
CA ALA A 222 10.40 -23.76 26.42
C ALA A 222 11.20 -23.46 25.15
N LEU A 223 10.60 -23.78 24.01
CA LEU A 223 11.17 -23.57 22.69
C LEU A 223 10.39 -22.46 21.98
N SER A 224 11.11 -21.52 21.38
CA SER A 224 10.54 -20.50 20.49
C SER A 224 11.46 -20.31 19.28
N TYR A 225 10.91 -19.78 18.19
CA TYR A 225 11.66 -19.54 16.95
C TYR A 225 11.34 -18.15 16.42
N ASN A 226 12.37 -17.44 15.95
CA ASN A 226 12.23 -16.16 15.27
C ASN A 226 13.20 -16.14 14.08
N GLY A 227 12.65 -16.08 12.86
CA GLY A 227 13.40 -15.91 11.62
C GLY A 227 12.98 -14.62 10.94
N THR A 228 13.95 -13.84 10.48
CA THR A 228 13.74 -12.62 9.71
C THR A 228 14.63 -12.65 8.48
N LEU A 229 14.05 -12.39 7.31
CA LEU A 229 14.73 -12.30 6.03
C LEU A 229 14.41 -10.93 5.45
N THR A 230 15.45 -10.12 5.25
CA THR A 230 15.31 -8.74 4.78
C THR A 230 16.25 -8.51 3.62
N ASN A 231 15.74 -8.03 2.49
CA ASN A 231 16.53 -7.55 1.38
C ASN A 231 16.26 -6.05 1.20
N ARG A 232 17.31 -5.23 1.19
CA ARG A 232 17.25 -3.80 0.91
C ARG A 232 18.08 -3.47 -0.34
N LEU A 233 17.42 -2.86 -1.30
CA LEU A 233 17.97 -2.27 -2.51
C LEU A 233 17.98 -0.75 -2.33
N THR A 234 19.06 -0.09 -2.75
CA THR A 234 19.14 1.37 -2.79
C THR A 234 19.78 1.79 -4.11
N ASN A 235 19.31 2.87 -4.73
CA ASN A 235 19.90 3.41 -5.95
C ASN A 235 21.04 4.42 -5.69
N LYS A 236 21.34 4.67 -4.42
CA LYS A 236 22.50 5.43 -3.97
C LYS A 236 23.70 4.49 -3.94
N VAL A 237 24.57 4.63 -4.92
CA VAL A 237 25.79 3.82 -5.03
C VAL A 237 27.03 4.70 -4.99
N PRO A 238 28.15 4.23 -4.43
CA PRO A 238 29.40 4.98 -4.50
C PRO A 238 29.84 5.16 -5.96
N LEU A 239 30.37 6.33 -6.30
CA LEU A 239 30.77 6.72 -7.66
C LEU A 239 31.75 5.73 -8.30
N SER A 240 32.55 5.06 -7.48
CA SER A 240 33.49 4.01 -7.90
C SER A 240 32.85 2.81 -8.61
N LYS A 241 31.52 2.65 -8.51
CA LYS A 241 30.78 1.53 -9.09
C LYS A 241 29.76 1.94 -10.15
N VAL A 242 29.79 3.21 -10.56
CA VAL A 242 28.99 3.73 -11.66
C VAL A 242 29.69 3.41 -12.99
N PRO A 243 29.04 2.68 -13.92
CA PRO A 243 29.62 2.39 -15.22
C PRO A 243 29.96 3.68 -15.99
N GLY A 244 31.22 3.83 -16.40
CA GLY A 244 31.69 5.01 -17.16
C GLY A 244 31.98 6.26 -16.33
N ALA A 245 31.93 6.18 -14.99
CA ALA A 245 32.37 7.29 -14.13
C ALA A 245 33.90 7.45 -14.18
N VAL A 246 34.36 8.68 -14.38
CA VAL A 246 35.77 9.04 -14.23
C VAL A 246 36.09 9.14 -12.74
N ILE A 247 36.80 8.15 -12.21
CA ILE A 247 37.20 8.09 -10.81
C ILE A 247 38.51 8.88 -10.66
N THR A 248 38.45 10.01 -9.96
CA THR A 248 39.64 10.75 -9.49
C THR A 248 39.79 10.50 -7.98
N GLU A 249 41.00 10.53 -7.43
CA GLU A 249 41.27 10.33 -5.98
C GLU A 249 40.41 11.23 -5.07
N GLN A 250 39.96 12.40 -5.54
CA GLN A 250 39.07 13.30 -4.80
C GLN A 250 37.58 12.92 -4.83
N ASN A 251 37.16 12.03 -5.74
CA ASN A 251 35.76 11.70 -6.01
C ASN A 251 35.39 10.23 -5.72
N GLN A 252 36.37 9.41 -5.30
CA GLN A 252 36.21 7.97 -5.09
C GLN A 252 35.13 7.60 -4.05
N ASP A 253 34.89 8.47 -3.06
CA ASP A 253 33.93 8.29 -1.97
C ASP A 253 32.61 9.06 -2.14
N ARG A 254 32.39 9.72 -3.29
CA ARG A 254 31.13 10.45 -3.51
C ARG A 254 30.02 9.48 -3.89
N ASP A 255 28.85 9.62 -3.29
CA ASP A 255 27.67 8.85 -3.69
C ASP A 255 27.02 9.45 -4.94
N SER A 256 26.59 8.58 -5.84
CA SER A 256 25.83 8.93 -7.04
C SER A 256 24.47 8.22 -7.03
N VAL A 257 23.44 8.95 -7.42
CA VAL A 257 22.08 8.44 -7.51
C VAL A 257 21.82 8.00 -8.95
N LEU A 258 21.73 6.69 -9.17
CA LEU A 258 21.48 6.14 -10.50
C LEU A 258 20.00 6.28 -10.87
N ALA A 259 19.73 6.74 -12.10
CA ALA A 259 18.40 6.72 -12.68
C ALA A 259 17.95 5.27 -12.90
N ILE A 260 16.68 4.97 -12.59
CA ILE A 260 16.11 3.63 -12.78
C ILE A 260 15.78 3.46 -14.26
N ASN A 261 16.70 2.83 -14.97
CA ASN A 261 16.50 2.39 -16.35
C ASN A 261 17.05 0.96 -16.48
N SER A 262 16.67 0.28 -17.56
CA SER A 262 17.11 -1.11 -17.82
C SER A 262 18.64 -1.27 -17.83
N ALA A 263 19.39 -0.21 -18.13
CA ALA A 263 20.85 -0.20 -18.12
C ALA A 263 21.45 -0.16 -16.70
N ASN A 264 20.80 0.51 -15.75
CA ASN A 264 21.30 0.71 -14.39
C ASN A 264 20.72 -0.30 -13.39
N LEU A 265 19.63 -0.99 -13.73
CA LEU A 265 19.01 -2.02 -12.88
C LEU A 265 20.01 -3.12 -12.44
N PRO A 266 20.86 -3.69 -13.31
CA PRO A 266 21.83 -4.70 -12.89
C PRO A 266 22.78 -4.20 -11.78
N VAL A 267 23.29 -2.97 -11.92
CA VAL A 267 24.16 -2.35 -10.92
C VAL A 267 23.41 -2.13 -9.61
N ILE A 268 22.15 -1.70 -9.64
CA ILE A 268 21.33 -1.52 -8.44
C ILE A 268 21.06 -2.86 -7.74
N PHE A 269 20.84 -3.95 -8.50
CA PHE A 269 20.63 -5.29 -7.94
C PHE A 269 21.90 -5.91 -7.35
N ASP A 270 23.07 -5.66 -7.95
CA ASP A 270 24.37 -6.12 -7.40
C ASP A 270 24.70 -5.45 -6.05
N HIS A 271 24.06 -4.32 -5.75
CA HIS A 271 24.21 -3.57 -4.49
C HIS A 271 23.09 -3.87 -3.48
N ALA A 272 22.27 -4.89 -3.73
CA ALA A 272 21.28 -5.36 -2.78
C ALA A 272 21.96 -5.83 -1.49
N ASN A 273 21.60 -5.23 -0.36
CA ASN A 273 21.99 -5.74 0.94
C ASN A 273 20.99 -6.83 1.37
N ASN A 274 21.45 -8.08 1.28
CA ASN A 274 20.68 -9.25 1.66
C ASN A 274 21.08 -9.69 3.07
N GLY A 275 20.12 -9.67 4.00
CA GLY A 275 20.30 -10.11 5.38
C GLY A 275 19.34 -11.23 5.74
N VAL A 276 19.88 -12.32 6.30
CA VAL A 276 19.08 -13.39 6.91
C VAL A 276 19.50 -13.54 8.36
N ARG A 277 18.55 -13.41 9.28
CA ARG A 277 18.76 -13.62 10.71
C ARG A 277 17.76 -14.64 11.22
N HIS A 278 18.23 -15.63 11.97
CA HIS A 278 17.37 -16.57 12.66
C HIS A 278 17.87 -16.75 14.09
N SER A 279 16.95 -16.98 15.02
CA SER A 279 17.22 -17.19 16.43
C SER A 279 16.22 -18.20 16.98
N ILE A 280 16.74 -19.16 17.74
CA ILE A 280 15.96 -20.23 18.38
C ILE A 280 16.25 -20.18 19.87
N PRO A 281 15.71 -19.21 20.61
CA PRO A 281 15.99 -19.11 22.03
C PRO A 281 15.34 -20.30 22.76
N ILE A 282 16.18 -21.01 23.51
CA ILE A 282 15.78 -22.12 24.38
C ILE A 282 15.86 -21.60 25.82
N SER A 283 14.75 -21.65 26.54
CA SER A 283 14.73 -21.23 27.95
C SER A 283 14.20 -22.34 28.81
N THR A 284 14.82 -22.57 29.97
CA THR A 284 14.30 -23.47 30.99
C THR A 284 14.29 -22.77 32.35
N SER A 285 13.27 -23.04 33.16
CA SER A 285 13.21 -22.59 34.55
C SER A 285 13.32 -23.79 35.49
N VAL A 286 14.36 -23.81 36.32
CA VAL A 286 14.61 -24.87 37.29
C VAL A 286 14.40 -24.29 38.69
N PRO A 287 13.49 -24.85 39.51
CA PRO A 287 13.45 -24.49 40.92
C PRO A 287 14.72 -25.03 41.58
N VAL A 288 15.61 -24.14 42.04
CA VAL A 288 16.90 -24.49 42.66
C VAL A 288 16.73 -24.76 44.16
N LEU A 289 15.74 -24.12 44.81
CA LEU A 289 15.36 -24.30 46.21
C LEU A 289 13.84 -24.14 46.39
N LYS A 290 13.30 -24.51 47.57
CA LYS A 290 11.85 -24.47 47.91
C LYS A 290 11.18 -23.10 47.66
N TYR A 291 11.95 -22.03 47.58
CA TYR A 291 11.51 -20.65 47.31
C TYR A 291 12.29 -19.93 46.19
N PHE A 292 13.25 -20.58 45.50
CA PHE A 292 14.07 -19.91 44.47
C PHE A 292 13.98 -20.62 43.13
N THR A 293 13.69 -19.84 42.07
CA THR A 293 13.65 -20.32 40.68
C THR A 293 14.80 -19.71 39.91
N GLY A 294 15.68 -20.55 39.37
CA GLY A 294 16.72 -20.14 38.43
C GLY A 294 16.24 -20.29 36.99
N SER A 295 16.49 -19.29 36.15
CA SER A 295 16.19 -19.34 34.71
C SER A 295 17.49 -19.37 33.91
N ALA A 296 17.60 -20.32 32.97
CA ALA A 296 18.71 -20.39 32.02
C ALA A 296 18.19 -20.09 30.61
N PHE A 297 18.96 -19.31 29.85
CA PHE A 297 18.70 -18.92 28.46
C PHE A 297 19.88 -19.38 27.59
N LEU A 298 19.58 -20.05 26.49
CA LEU A 298 20.50 -20.49 25.44
C LEU A 298 20.06 -19.93 24.08
#